data_AF-A0A8J3JI85-F1
#
_entry.id   AF-A0A8J3JI85-F1
#
_cell.length_a   1.000
_cell.length_b   1.000
_cell.length_c   1.000
_cell.angle_alpha   90.00
_cell.angle_beta   90.00
_cell.angle_gamma   90.00
#
_symmetry.space_group_name_H-M   'P 1'
#
loop_
_entity.id
_entity.type
_entity.pdbx_description
1 polymer ?
#
loop_
_entity_poly.entity_id
_entity_poly.type
_entity_poly.pdbx_seq_one_letter_code
_entity_poly.pdbx_strand_id
1 'polypeptide(L)'
;MTNPIADISVPELARQIAQLERQDVDRGALDVCTLTMELRHQYRRALLARDQAALSLVARERWTAADVAEVICGHRSCAPRAAVILDWTGLTPDGGTERDLAERQLVATQLRELLSLAYDKALRLLPAARIGTGLPDDPQERLAQTAHWLRFVDGYRAANQASRILFAAILVHHHGWPLPDVAELGAVTPDEIRAALAAAEASPPSDADSGLLAQLALLDRVLETNTERLLAVRERALSDSLADGVPERVVAAHIGLPEHERSAAHCPA
;
A
#
# COMPACT_ATOMS: atom_id res chain seq x y z
N MET A 1 -6.67 -28.75 -10.39
CA MET A 1 -7.11 -27.52 -9.71
C MET A 1 -6.53 -26.33 -10.45
N THR A 2 -7.25 -25.22 -10.56
CA THR A 2 -6.79 -23.98 -11.20
C THR A 2 -5.82 -23.24 -10.28
N ASN A 3 -4.67 -22.84 -10.81
CA ASN A 3 -3.68 -22.04 -10.08
C ASN A 3 -4.32 -20.68 -9.69
N PRO A 4 -4.40 -20.32 -8.39
CA PRO A 4 -5.15 -19.15 -7.89
C PRO A 4 -4.54 -17.79 -8.29
N ILE A 5 -3.36 -17.80 -8.91
CA ILE A 5 -2.66 -16.61 -9.40
C ILE A 5 -2.38 -16.66 -10.89
N ALA A 6 -3.05 -17.54 -11.64
CA ALA A 6 -2.86 -17.68 -13.09
C ALA A 6 -3.22 -16.41 -13.88
N ASP A 7 -4.05 -15.54 -13.32
CA ASP A 7 -4.45 -14.25 -13.89
C ASP A 7 -3.41 -13.14 -13.68
N ILE A 8 -2.43 -13.33 -12.80
CA ILE A 8 -1.43 -12.30 -12.51
C ILE A 8 -0.39 -12.25 -13.62
N SER A 9 -0.43 -11.18 -14.42
CA SER A 9 0.56 -10.93 -15.47
C SER A 9 1.68 -9.99 -14.97
N VAL A 10 2.74 -10.58 -14.40
CA VAL A 10 3.96 -9.86 -14.00
C VAL A 10 4.54 -9.02 -15.15
N PRO A 11 4.63 -9.51 -16.41
CA PRO A 11 5.15 -8.70 -17.52
C PRO A 11 4.28 -7.50 -17.88
N GLU A 12 2.96 -7.58 -17.71
CA GLU A 12 2.06 -6.44 -17.92
C GLU A 12 2.28 -5.39 -16.83
N LEU A 13 2.31 -5.79 -15.55
CA LEU A 13 2.57 -4.89 -14.43
C LEU A 13 3.94 -4.20 -14.56
N ALA A 14 4.98 -4.94 -14.98
CA ALA A 14 6.29 -4.37 -15.26
C ALA A 14 6.25 -3.33 -16.40
N ARG A 15 5.48 -3.59 -17.47
CA ARG A 15 5.27 -2.63 -18.56
C ARG A 15 4.55 -1.37 -18.08
N GLN A 16 3.52 -1.51 -17.24
CA GLN A 16 2.81 -0.36 -16.66
C GLN A 16 3.75 0.50 -15.82
N ILE A 17 4.57 -0.11 -14.95
CA ILE A 17 5.59 0.59 -14.16
C ILE A 17 6.60 1.33 -15.06
N ALA A 18 7.03 0.72 -16.15
CA ALA A 18 7.94 1.35 -17.12
C ALA A 18 7.28 2.52 -17.88
N GLN A 19 5.97 2.46 -18.14
CA GLN A 19 5.23 3.50 -18.83
C GLN A 19 5.07 4.78 -17.99
N LEU A 20 5.05 4.68 -16.65
CA LEU A 20 4.97 5.84 -15.75
C LEU A 20 6.03 6.92 -16.03
N GLU A 21 7.22 6.53 -16.50
CA GLU A 21 8.30 7.49 -16.83
C GLU A 21 8.10 8.22 -18.16
N ARG A 22 7.20 7.74 -19.00
CA ARG A 22 6.88 8.35 -20.30
C ARG A 22 5.63 9.22 -20.24
N GLN A 23 4.90 9.17 -19.12
CA GLN A 23 3.72 9.96 -18.91
C GLN A 23 4.07 11.38 -18.47
N ASP A 24 3.11 12.29 -18.61
CA ASP A 24 3.14 13.56 -17.90
C ASP A 24 3.27 13.30 -16.38
N VAL A 25 4.14 14.07 -15.72
CA VAL A 25 4.51 13.86 -14.30
C VAL A 25 3.29 13.87 -13.38
N ASP A 26 2.30 14.72 -13.67
CA ASP A 26 1.12 14.88 -12.82
C ASP A 26 0.23 13.64 -12.91
N ARG A 27 0.03 13.13 -14.12
CA ARG A 27 -0.68 11.88 -14.35
C ARG A 27 0.08 10.69 -13.77
N GLY A 28 1.39 10.63 -13.98
CA GLY A 28 2.25 9.57 -13.45
C GLY A 28 2.21 9.48 -11.92
N ALA A 29 2.08 10.61 -11.21
CA ALA A 29 1.94 10.65 -9.76
C ALA A 29 0.62 10.06 -9.24
N LEU A 30 -0.49 10.22 -9.97
CA LEU A 30 -1.77 9.57 -9.66
C LEU A 30 -1.75 8.07 -10.04
N ASP A 31 -1.26 7.77 -11.24
CA ASP A 31 -1.22 6.42 -11.78
C ASP A 31 -0.31 5.52 -10.92
N VAL A 32 0.82 6.02 -10.43
CA VAL A 32 1.72 5.23 -9.54
C VAL A 32 1.07 4.92 -8.19
N CYS A 33 0.28 5.83 -7.62
CA CYS A 33 -0.45 5.56 -6.38
C CYS A 33 -1.50 4.46 -6.59
N THR A 34 -2.25 4.52 -7.69
CA THR A 34 -3.21 3.46 -8.04
C THR A 34 -2.50 2.12 -8.26
N LEU A 35 -1.39 2.13 -9.01
CA LEU A 35 -0.61 0.94 -9.33
C LEU A 35 0.01 0.27 -8.10
N THR A 36 0.49 1.05 -7.12
CA THR A 36 1.01 0.46 -5.86
C THR A 36 -0.09 -0.24 -5.06
N MET A 37 -1.35 0.26 -5.08
CA MET A 37 -2.46 -0.43 -4.42
C MET A 37 -2.75 -1.77 -5.08
N GLU A 38 -2.82 -1.78 -6.42
CA GLU A 38 -3.02 -2.99 -7.20
C GLU A 38 -1.89 -4.00 -6.97
N LEU A 39 -0.63 -3.55 -7.03
CA LEU A 39 0.54 -4.40 -6.77
C LEU A 39 0.52 -4.99 -5.35
N ARG A 40 0.14 -4.22 -4.33
CA ARG A 40 -0.02 -4.76 -2.96
C ARG A 40 -1.08 -5.85 -2.91
N HIS A 41 -2.22 -5.64 -3.58
CA HIS A 41 -3.28 -6.65 -3.64
C HIS A 41 -2.80 -7.93 -4.33
N GLN A 42 -2.16 -7.83 -5.48
CA GLN A 42 -1.63 -8.98 -6.22
C GLN A 42 -0.49 -9.68 -5.46
N TYR A 43 0.39 -8.92 -4.81
CA TYR A 43 1.47 -9.47 -3.99
C TYR A 43 0.91 -10.27 -2.81
N ARG A 44 -0.09 -9.73 -2.10
CA ARG A 44 -0.81 -10.44 -1.03
C ARG A 44 -1.42 -11.75 -1.52
N ARG A 45 -2.09 -11.73 -2.67
CA ARG A 45 -2.66 -12.95 -3.29
C ARG A 45 -1.58 -13.99 -3.59
N ALA A 46 -0.42 -13.58 -4.11
CA ALA A 46 0.69 -14.48 -4.39
C ALA A 46 1.30 -15.08 -3.12
N LEU A 47 1.46 -14.29 -2.06
CA LEU A 47 1.93 -14.78 -0.76
C LEU A 47 0.97 -15.82 -0.16
N LEU A 48 -0.34 -15.52 -0.16
CA LEU A 48 -1.36 -16.46 0.31
C LEU A 48 -1.34 -17.78 -0.48
N ALA A 49 -1.32 -17.70 -1.81
CA ALA A 49 -1.25 -18.90 -2.65
C ALA A 49 0.02 -19.70 -2.38
N ARG A 50 1.17 -19.04 -2.22
CA ARG A 50 2.44 -19.69 -1.87
C ARG A 50 2.33 -20.41 -0.54
N ASP A 51 1.78 -19.75 0.49
CA ASP A 51 1.67 -20.31 1.83
C ASP A 51 0.73 -21.54 1.83
N GLN A 52 -0.38 -21.50 1.09
CA GLN A 52 -1.29 -22.64 0.93
C GLN A 52 -0.62 -23.87 0.27
N ALA A 53 0.27 -23.63 -0.71
CA ALA A 53 1.06 -24.70 -1.32
C ALA A 53 2.08 -25.28 -0.31
N ALA A 54 2.76 -24.42 0.44
CA ALA A 54 3.69 -24.85 1.49
C ALA A 54 3.00 -25.74 2.54
N LEU A 55 1.81 -25.32 3.00
CA LEU A 55 1.01 -26.09 3.95
C LEU A 55 0.60 -27.46 3.38
N SER A 56 0.29 -27.52 2.08
CA SER A 56 -0.07 -28.77 1.39
C SER A 56 1.08 -29.78 1.39
N LEU A 57 2.30 -29.32 1.18
CA LEU A 57 3.51 -30.15 1.16
C LEU A 57 3.87 -30.68 2.54
N VAL A 58 3.73 -29.85 3.58
CA VAL A 58 3.94 -30.29 4.97
C VAL A 58 2.91 -31.36 5.35
N ALA A 59 1.63 -31.15 4.99
CA ALA A 59 0.55 -32.07 5.33
C ALA A 59 0.60 -33.41 4.59
N ARG A 60 1.08 -33.44 3.33
CA ARG A 60 0.99 -34.63 2.45
C ARG A 60 2.34 -35.30 2.18
N GLU A 61 3.41 -34.52 2.07
CA GLU A 61 4.69 -34.96 1.53
C GLU A 61 5.81 -34.98 2.59
N ARG A 62 5.46 -34.82 3.88
CA ARG A 62 6.41 -34.80 5.02
C ARG A 62 7.47 -33.71 4.94
N TRP A 63 7.19 -32.62 4.22
CA TRP A 63 8.07 -31.45 4.24
C TRP A 63 8.15 -30.87 5.64
N THR A 64 9.33 -30.36 5.99
CA THR A 64 9.57 -29.62 7.23
C THR A 64 9.56 -28.12 6.96
N ALA A 65 9.49 -27.32 8.04
CA ALA A 65 9.66 -25.88 7.93
C ALA A 65 11.02 -25.48 7.29
N ALA A 66 12.06 -26.30 7.43
CA ALA A 66 13.35 -26.06 6.80
C ALA A 66 13.31 -26.28 5.27
N ASP A 67 12.58 -27.28 4.80
CA ASP A 67 12.41 -27.54 3.36
C ASP A 67 11.60 -26.41 2.71
N VAL A 68 10.52 -25.98 3.37
CA VAL A 68 9.75 -24.80 2.95
C VAL A 68 10.66 -23.57 2.90
N ALA A 69 11.42 -23.28 3.98
CA ALA A 69 12.31 -22.13 4.07
C ALA A 69 13.40 -22.11 2.99
N GLU A 70 13.89 -23.27 2.55
CA GLU A 70 14.82 -23.36 1.42
C GLU A 70 14.21 -22.80 0.14
N VAL A 71 12.93 -23.09 -0.12
CA VAL A 71 12.23 -22.56 -1.30
C VAL A 71 11.85 -21.08 -1.13
N ILE A 72 11.23 -20.70 -0.01
CA ILE A 72 10.66 -19.35 0.16
C ILE A 72 11.70 -18.30 0.57
N CYS A 73 12.79 -18.70 1.21
CA CYS A 73 13.85 -17.79 1.68
C CYS A 73 15.21 -18.08 1.05
N GLY A 74 15.36 -19.15 0.26
CA GLY A 74 16.64 -19.55 -0.32
C GLY A 74 17.61 -20.19 0.67
N HIS A 75 17.24 -20.36 1.94
CA HIS A 75 18.12 -20.91 2.96
C HIS A 75 17.38 -21.60 4.10
N ARG A 76 17.78 -22.83 4.44
CA ARG A 76 17.16 -23.67 5.48
C ARG A 76 17.21 -23.07 6.89
N SER A 77 18.19 -22.19 7.18
CA SER A 77 18.27 -21.51 8.48
C SER A 77 17.08 -20.57 8.75
N CYS A 78 16.31 -20.22 7.72
CA CYS A 78 15.09 -19.44 7.84
C CYS A 78 13.88 -20.28 8.30
N ALA A 79 14.08 -21.55 8.69
CA ALA A 79 13.03 -22.43 9.21
C ALA A 79 12.13 -21.79 10.29
N PRO A 80 12.64 -21.00 11.27
CA PRO A 80 11.76 -20.35 12.25
C PRO A 80 10.73 -19.39 11.61
N ARG A 81 11.11 -18.67 10.55
CA ARG A 81 10.19 -17.78 9.81
C ARG A 81 9.14 -18.58 9.04
N ALA A 82 9.53 -19.70 8.44
CA ALA A 82 8.59 -20.59 7.76
C ALA A 82 7.63 -21.26 8.74
N ALA A 83 8.09 -21.63 9.94
CA ALA A 83 7.24 -22.23 10.98
C ALA A 83 6.09 -21.29 11.38
N VAL A 84 6.36 -20.00 11.58
CA VAL A 84 5.31 -19.00 11.87
C VAL A 84 4.20 -19.00 10.82
N ILE A 85 4.56 -19.14 9.53
CA ILE A 85 3.58 -19.19 8.43
C ILE A 85 2.77 -20.49 8.47
N LEU A 86 3.44 -21.62 8.72
CA LEU A 86 2.83 -22.95 8.74
C LEU A 86 1.94 -23.18 9.96
N ASP A 87 2.24 -22.53 11.08
CA ASP A 87 1.49 -22.62 12.34
C ASP A 87 0.26 -21.70 12.35
N TRP A 88 0.13 -20.78 11.39
CA TRP A 88 -1.00 -19.87 11.31
C TRP A 88 -2.29 -20.60 10.90
N THR A 89 -3.31 -20.51 11.76
CA THR A 89 -4.55 -21.29 11.66
C THR A 89 -5.54 -20.79 10.61
N GLY A 90 -5.31 -19.59 10.06
CA GLY A 90 -6.15 -19.01 9.00
C GLY A 90 -5.90 -19.58 7.60
N LEU A 91 -4.99 -20.55 7.47
CA LEU A 91 -4.55 -21.11 6.19
C LEU A 91 -5.16 -22.50 5.95
N THR A 92 -5.63 -22.74 4.72
CA THR A 92 -6.14 -24.05 4.29
C THR A 92 -5.28 -24.57 3.13
N PRO A 93 -4.80 -25.83 3.18
CA PRO A 93 -4.00 -26.38 2.09
C PRO A 93 -4.84 -26.51 0.82
N ASP A 94 -4.27 -26.10 -0.32
CA ASP A 94 -4.92 -26.16 -1.63
C ASP A 94 -4.47 -27.37 -2.47
N GLY A 95 -3.62 -28.23 -1.94
CA GLY A 95 -3.07 -29.36 -2.67
C GLY A 95 -2.03 -29.01 -3.72
N GLY A 96 -1.38 -27.85 -3.60
CA GLY A 96 -0.21 -27.50 -4.41
C GLY A 96 0.95 -28.49 -4.25
N THR A 97 1.75 -28.58 -5.29
CA THR A 97 2.98 -29.39 -5.39
C THR A 97 4.23 -28.56 -5.10
N GLU A 98 5.40 -29.21 -5.03
CA GLU A 98 6.70 -28.52 -4.94
C GLU A 98 6.88 -27.51 -6.08
N ARG A 99 6.48 -27.89 -7.29
CA ARG A 99 6.52 -27.01 -8.46
C ARG A 99 5.62 -25.79 -8.28
N ASP A 100 4.40 -25.99 -7.78
CA ASP A 100 3.48 -24.88 -7.50
C ASP A 100 4.05 -23.92 -6.46
N LEU A 101 4.67 -24.44 -5.38
CA LEU A 101 5.32 -23.61 -4.36
C LEU A 101 6.43 -22.75 -4.98
N ALA A 102 7.31 -23.35 -5.78
CA ALA A 102 8.41 -22.64 -6.44
C ALA A 102 7.90 -21.58 -7.42
N GLU A 103 6.90 -21.90 -8.25
CA GLU A 103 6.29 -20.96 -9.19
C GLU A 103 5.62 -19.77 -8.47
N ARG A 104 4.87 -20.03 -7.39
CA ARG A 104 4.18 -18.98 -6.62
C ARG A 104 5.17 -18.10 -5.84
N GLN A 105 6.23 -18.68 -5.29
CA GLN A 105 7.31 -17.91 -4.66
C GLN A 105 8.05 -17.02 -5.67
N LEU A 106 8.29 -17.51 -6.89
CA LEU A 106 8.89 -16.71 -7.95
C LEU A 106 8.00 -15.49 -8.28
N VAL A 107 6.69 -15.71 -8.47
CA VAL A 107 5.73 -14.61 -8.72
C VAL A 107 5.70 -13.63 -7.54
N ALA A 108 5.66 -14.12 -6.30
CA ALA A 108 5.69 -13.25 -5.12
C ALA A 108 6.97 -12.40 -5.07
N THR A 109 8.13 -12.99 -5.37
CA THR A 109 9.42 -12.28 -5.44
C THR A 109 9.39 -11.18 -6.50
N GLN A 110 8.93 -11.50 -7.71
CA GLN A 110 8.81 -10.54 -8.80
C GLN A 110 7.84 -9.40 -8.44
N LEU A 111 6.69 -9.71 -7.83
CA LEU A 111 5.74 -8.70 -7.38
C LEU A 111 6.32 -7.81 -6.27
N ARG A 112 7.13 -8.36 -5.35
CA ARG A 112 7.83 -7.58 -4.32
C ARG A 112 8.82 -6.59 -4.93
N GLU A 113 9.55 -7.01 -5.96
CA GLU A 113 10.48 -6.15 -6.71
C GLU A 113 9.74 -5.05 -7.47
N LEU A 114 8.66 -5.39 -8.17
CA LEU A 114 7.81 -4.42 -8.86
C LEU A 114 7.17 -3.42 -7.89
N LEU A 115 6.73 -3.89 -6.71
CA LEU A 115 6.19 -3.04 -5.67
C LEU A 115 7.25 -2.06 -5.13
N SER A 116 8.48 -2.53 -4.86
CA SER A 116 9.62 -1.65 -4.53
C SER A 116 9.84 -0.58 -5.59
N LEU A 117 9.91 -0.99 -6.86
CA LEU A 117 10.14 -0.08 -7.97
C LEU A 117 9.01 0.96 -8.12
N ALA A 118 7.76 0.54 -7.88
CA ALA A 118 6.61 1.44 -7.88
C ALA A 118 6.69 2.45 -6.72
N TYR A 119 7.13 2.04 -5.51
CA TYR A 119 7.38 2.97 -4.41
C TYR A 119 8.49 3.96 -4.74
N ASP A 120 9.61 3.52 -5.30
CA ASP A 120 10.70 4.41 -5.71
C ASP A 120 10.25 5.42 -6.77
N LYS A 121 9.33 5.03 -7.65
CA LYS A 121 8.69 5.96 -8.58
C LYS A 121 7.74 6.92 -7.87
N ALA A 122 6.91 6.44 -6.94
CA ALA A 122 6.02 7.29 -6.16
C ALA A 122 6.79 8.37 -5.39
N LEU A 123 7.88 8.00 -4.73
CA LEU A 123 8.75 8.93 -4.00
C LEU A 123 9.39 10.00 -4.90
N ARG A 124 9.54 9.74 -6.21
CA ARG A 124 10.04 10.72 -7.19
C ARG A 124 8.93 11.55 -7.82
N LEU A 125 7.85 10.91 -8.24
CA LEU A 125 6.77 11.54 -9.02
C LEU A 125 5.88 12.42 -8.16
N LEU A 126 5.54 11.99 -6.94
CA LEU A 126 4.66 12.76 -6.06
C LEU A 126 5.23 14.14 -5.76
N PRO A 127 6.49 14.31 -5.30
CA PRO A 127 7.04 15.65 -5.08
C PRO A 127 7.13 16.47 -6.38
N ALA A 128 7.42 15.82 -7.50
CA ALA A 128 7.60 16.49 -8.79
C ALA A 128 6.29 16.93 -9.45
N ALA A 129 5.14 16.42 -9.01
CA ALA A 129 3.84 16.84 -9.52
C ALA A 129 3.67 18.36 -9.38
N ARG A 130 3.24 18.99 -10.47
CA ARG A 130 3.01 20.43 -10.66
C ARG A 130 1.69 20.87 -10.03
N ILE A 131 1.54 20.51 -8.76
CA ILE A 131 0.45 20.94 -7.90
C ILE A 131 0.48 22.47 -7.82
N GLY A 132 -0.42 23.13 -8.56
CA GLY A 132 -0.61 24.58 -8.57
C GLY A 132 -0.15 25.33 -9.82
N THR A 133 0.82 24.81 -10.60
CA THR A 133 1.31 25.49 -11.82
C THR A 133 0.75 24.94 -13.12
N GLY A 134 0.04 23.80 -13.07
CA GLY A 134 -0.66 23.18 -14.21
C GLY A 134 -2.18 23.22 -14.07
N LEU A 135 -2.72 24.20 -13.35
CA LEU A 135 -4.16 24.31 -13.12
C LEU A 135 -4.85 24.97 -14.33
N PRO A 136 -6.11 24.57 -14.64
CA PRO A 136 -6.92 25.24 -15.66
C PRO A 136 -7.14 26.72 -15.34
N ASP A 137 -7.24 27.53 -16.39
CA ASP A 137 -7.57 28.95 -16.27
C ASP A 137 -9.03 29.13 -15.82
N ASP A 138 -9.95 28.26 -16.25
CA ASP A 138 -11.34 28.29 -15.81
C ASP A 138 -11.45 28.06 -14.29
N PRO A 139 -12.07 29.00 -13.54
CA PRO A 139 -12.18 28.88 -12.09
C PRO A 139 -12.89 27.61 -11.61
N GLN A 140 -13.96 27.16 -12.29
CA GLN A 140 -14.69 25.97 -11.84
C GLN A 140 -13.90 24.69 -12.10
N GLU A 141 -13.26 24.58 -13.26
CA GLU A 141 -12.36 23.45 -13.57
C GLU A 141 -11.18 23.40 -12.62
N ARG A 142 -10.60 24.56 -12.26
CA ARG A 142 -9.54 24.69 -11.26
C ARG A 142 -9.97 24.19 -9.88
N LEU A 143 -11.16 24.59 -9.41
CA LEU A 143 -11.72 24.08 -8.14
C LEU A 143 -11.99 22.58 -8.19
N ALA A 144 -12.54 22.08 -9.30
CA ALA A 144 -12.81 20.66 -9.47
C ALA A 144 -11.53 19.81 -9.46
N GLN A 145 -10.48 20.27 -10.15
CA GLN A 145 -9.21 19.56 -10.23
C GLN A 145 -8.46 19.55 -8.89
N THR A 146 -8.42 20.67 -8.17
CA THR A 146 -7.80 20.74 -6.83
C THR A 146 -8.53 19.83 -5.83
N ALA A 147 -9.86 19.84 -5.85
CA ALA A 147 -10.67 18.96 -5.01
C ALA A 147 -10.49 17.47 -5.36
N HIS A 148 -10.34 17.13 -6.65
CA HIS A 148 -10.05 15.76 -7.08
C HIS A 148 -8.71 15.27 -6.54
N TRP A 149 -7.65 16.08 -6.66
CA TRP A 149 -6.34 15.76 -6.14
C TRP A 149 -6.32 15.54 -4.63
N LEU A 150 -7.01 16.40 -3.87
CA LEU A 150 -7.09 16.27 -2.42
C LEU A 150 -7.80 14.98 -2.01
N ARG A 151 -9.00 14.71 -2.55
CA ARG A 151 -9.72 13.47 -2.27
C ARG A 151 -8.88 12.23 -2.61
N PHE A 152 -8.13 12.28 -3.70
CA PHE A 152 -7.24 11.19 -4.09
C PHE A 152 -6.10 10.98 -3.10
N VAL A 153 -5.35 12.05 -2.77
CA VAL A 153 -4.22 11.98 -1.86
C VAL A 153 -4.66 11.59 -0.45
N ASP A 154 -5.79 12.11 0.04
CA ASP A 154 -6.34 11.76 1.35
C ASP A 154 -6.71 10.28 1.44
N GLY A 155 -7.43 9.76 0.42
CA GLY A 155 -7.79 8.34 0.36
C GLY A 155 -6.56 7.43 0.30
N TYR A 156 -5.56 7.83 -0.48
CA TYR A 156 -4.32 7.08 -0.59
C TYR A 156 -3.47 7.13 0.70
N ARG A 157 -3.38 8.29 1.36
CA ARG A 157 -2.69 8.45 2.64
C ARG A 157 -3.34 7.61 3.72
N ALA A 158 -4.67 7.61 3.82
CA ALA A 158 -5.40 6.77 4.77
C ALA A 158 -5.11 5.27 4.54
N ALA A 159 -5.13 4.82 3.28
CA ALA A 159 -4.79 3.44 2.94
C ALA A 159 -3.31 3.10 3.24
N ASN A 160 -2.40 4.05 3.06
CA ASN A 160 -0.98 3.91 3.39
C ASN A 160 -0.77 3.78 4.90
N GLN A 161 -1.39 4.66 5.70
CA GLN A 161 -1.34 4.63 7.15
C GLN A 161 -1.92 3.31 7.70
N ALA A 162 -3.10 2.90 7.25
CA ALA A 162 -3.71 1.64 7.68
C ALA A 162 -2.81 0.43 7.38
N SER A 163 -2.16 0.43 6.20
CA SER A 163 -1.23 -0.64 5.81
C SER A 163 0.01 -0.67 6.70
N ARG A 164 0.60 0.50 7.02
CA ARG A 164 1.75 0.61 7.93
C ARG A 164 1.44 0.05 9.31
N ILE A 165 0.33 0.49 9.89
CA ILE A 165 -0.10 0.07 11.22
C ILE A 165 -0.34 -1.44 11.24
N LEU A 166 -1.04 -1.98 10.24
CA LEU A 166 -1.30 -3.41 10.14
C LEU A 166 -0.01 -4.22 9.95
N PHE A 167 0.89 -3.82 9.06
CA PHE A 167 2.14 -4.54 8.82
C PHE A 167 3.06 -4.49 10.03
N ALA A 168 3.14 -3.36 10.72
CA ALA A 168 3.83 -3.25 12.00
C ALA A 168 3.24 -4.22 13.03
N ALA A 169 1.91 -4.28 13.17
CA ALA A 169 1.24 -5.21 14.07
C ALA A 169 1.48 -6.68 13.71
N ILE A 170 1.53 -7.03 12.43
CA ILE A 170 1.87 -8.39 11.97
C ILE A 170 3.32 -8.77 12.33
N LEU A 171 4.29 -7.85 12.17
CA LEU A 171 5.68 -8.09 12.58
C LEU A 171 5.82 -8.31 14.09
N VAL A 172 5.07 -7.56 14.90
CA VAL A 172 5.09 -7.74 16.36
C VAL A 172 4.37 -9.03 16.76
N HIS A 173 3.16 -9.24 16.27
CA HIS A 173 2.30 -10.35 16.69
C HIS A 173 2.83 -11.71 16.23
N HIS A 174 3.12 -11.86 14.93
CA HIS A 174 3.51 -13.15 14.36
C HIS A 174 5.01 -13.40 14.40
N HIS A 175 5.83 -12.36 14.16
CA HIS A 175 7.28 -12.52 14.06
C HIS A 175 8.02 -12.17 15.36
N GLY A 176 7.31 -11.69 16.39
CA GLY A 176 7.88 -11.42 17.71
C GLY A 176 8.89 -10.26 17.73
N TRP A 177 8.83 -9.35 16.75
CA TRP A 177 9.74 -8.23 16.70
C TRP A 177 9.49 -7.26 17.87
N PRO A 178 10.53 -6.60 18.42
CA PRO A 178 10.36 -5.65 19.50
C PRO A 178 9.45 -4.49 19.08
N LEU A 179 8.41 -4.22 19.87
CA LEU A 179 7.45 -3.16 19.60
C LEU A 179 8.10 -1.78 19.36
N PRO A 180 9.10 -1.33 20.15
CA PRO A 180 9.75 -0.03 19.92
C PRO A 180 10.43 0.04 18.55
N ASP A 181 11.15 -1.01 18.16
CA ASP A 181 11.92 -1.05 16.91
C ASP A 181 10.98 -1.04 15.68
N VAL A 182 9.87 -1.76 15.76
CA VAL A 182 8.86 -1.79 14.69
C VAL A 182 8.10 -0.47 14.60
N ALA A 183 7.79 0.15 15.74
CA ALA A 183 7.16 1.47 15.79
C ALA A 183 8.04 2.52 15.10
N GLU A 184 9.34 2.53 15.41
CA GLU A 184 10.32 3.41 14.77
C GLU A 184 10.41 3.15 13.25
N LEU A 185 10.60 1.89 12.85
CA LEU A 185 10.72 1.49 11.45
C LEU A 185 9.49 1.90 10.62
N GLY A 186 8.30 1.67 11.18
CA GLY A 186 7.04 2.00 10.54
C GLY A 186 6.59 3.44 10.71
N ALA A 187 7.35 4.28 11.43
CA ALA A 187 6.96 5.63 11.83
C ALA A 187 5.54 5.71 12.47
N VAL A 188 5.11 4.64 13.14
CA VAL A 188 3.81 4.53 13.81
C VAL A 188 4.02 4.52 15.31
N THR A 189 2.98 4.81 16.09
CA THR A 189 3.05 4.76 17.55
C THR A 189 2.87 3.32 18.07
N PRO A 190 3.45 3.00 19.25
CA PRO A 190 3.18 1.73 19.92
C PRO A 190 1.68 1.48 20.18
N ASP A 191 0.90 2.52 20.44
CA ASP A 191 -0.53 2.40 20.72
C ASP A 191 -1.34 2.07 19.45
N GLU A 192 -1.00 2.66 18.30
CA GLU A 192 -1.60 2.29 17.01
C GLU A 192 -1.32 0.81 16.68
N ILE A 193 -0.09 0.35 16.90
CA ILE A 193 0.26 -1.06 16.70
C ILE A 193 -0.58 -1.96 17.62
N ARG A 194 -0.69 -1.61 18.91
CA ARG A 194 -1.49 -2.37 19.88
C ARG A 194 -2.97 -2.43 19.49
N ALA A 195 -3.54 -1.33 19.02
CA ALA A 195 -4.91 -1.27 18.55
C ALA A 195 -5.18 -2.19 17.34
N ALA A 196 -4.15 -2.48 16.55
CA ALA A 196 -4.24 -3.33 15.36
C ALA A 196 -3.88 -4.81 15.59
N LEU A 197 -3.53 -5.23 16.82
CA LEU A 197 -3.13 -6.62 17.08
C LEU A 197 -4.23 -7.65 16.76
N ALA A 198 -5.49 -7.33 17.03
CA ALA A 198 -6.61 -8.22 16.68
C ALA A 198 -6.76 -8.38 15.15
N ALA A 199 -6.51 -7.32 14.39
CA ALA A 199 -6.50 -7.38 12.93
C ALA A 199 -5.27 -8.15 12.41
N ALA A 200 -4.13 -8.02 13.08
CA ALA A 200 -2.91 -8.75 12.76
C ALA A 200 -3.07 -10.26 12.99
N GLU A 201 -3.72 -10.68 14.08
CA GLU A 201 -4.03 -12.09 14.38
C GLU A 201 -4.83 -12.74 13.23
N ALA A 202 -5.83 -12.02 12.71
CA ALA A 202 -6.64 -12.44 11.57
C ALA A 202 -5.94 -12.29 10.21
N SER A 203 -4.74 -11.71 10.15
CA SER A 203 -3.99 -11.48 8.93
C SER A 203 -2.84 -12.47 8.76
N PRO A 204 -2.54 -12.91 7.52
CA PRO A 204 -1.41 -13.78 7.25
C PRO A 204 -0.07 -13.22 7.74
N PRO A 205 0.80 -14.03 8.38
CA PRO A 205 2.14 -13.60 8.79
C PRO A 205 2.99 -13.05 7.63
N SER A 206 2.78 -13.56 6.43
CA SER A 206 3.51 -13.18 5.22
C SER A 206 3.17 -11.79 4.68
N ASP A 207 2.04 -11.21 5.09
CA ASP A 207 1.59 -9.90 4.60
C ASP A 207 2.57 -8.77 4.98
N ALA A 208 3.38 -8.95 6.02
CA ALA A 208 4.34 -7.95 6.46
C ALA A 208 5.79 -8.27 6.03
N ASP A 209 6.42 -7.27 5.45
CA ASP A 209 7.84 -7.21 5.10
C ASP A 209 8.44 -5.93 5.69
N SER A 210 9.56 -6.04 6.41
CA SER A 210 10.19 -4.89 7.08
C SER A 210 10.67 -3.83 6.08
N GLY A 211 11.17 -4.25 4.91
CA GLY A 211 11.55 -3.33 3.84
C GLY A 211 10.35 -2.56 3.29
N LEU A 212 9.22 -3.24 3.10
CA LEU A 212 7.97 -2.61 2.66
C LEU A 212 7.46 -1.63 3.73
N LEU A 213 7.50 -2.00 5.01
CA LEU A 213 7.12 -1.10 6.10
C LEU A 213 7.93 0.21 6.10
N ALA A 214 9.26 0.12 5.93
CA ALA A 214 10.12 1.29 5.77
C ALA A 214 9.73 2.14 4.53
N GLN A 215 9.48 1.51 3.39
CA GLN A 215 9.07 2.22 2.16
C GLN A 215 7.74 2.97 2.35
N LEU A 216 6.77 2.37 3.04
CA LEU A 216 5.50 3.01 3.35
C LEU A 216 5.67 4.20 4.30
N ALA A 217 6.59 4.09 5.27
CA ALA A 217 6.90 5.18 6.20
C ALA A 217 7.51 6.38 5.47
N LEU A 218 8.41 6.15 4.51
CA LEU A 218 8.96 7.20 3.66
C LEU A 218 7.90 7.86 2.78
N LEU A 219 7.03 7.03 2.18
CA LEU A 219 5.95 7.51 1.32
C LEU A 219 4.97 8.40 2.08
N ASP A 220 4.66 8.07 3.33
CA ASP A 220 3.74 8.87 4.15
C ASP A 220 4.22 10.31 4.34
N ARG A 221 5.53 10.51 4.57
CA ARG A 221 6.12 11.85 4.69
C ARG A 221 6.00 12.64 3.40
N VAL A 222 6.20 11.97 2.26
CA VAL A 222 6.02 12.56 0.92
C VAL A 222 4.56 12.95 0.69
N LEU A 223 3.62 12.07 1.06
CA LEU A 223 2.20 12.34 0.95
C LEU A 223 1.78 13.52 1.84
N GLU A 224 2.26 13.58 3.08
CA GLU A 224 1.98 14.69 3.99
C GLU A 224 2.46 16.03 3.43
N THR A 225 3.70 16.10 2.96
CA THR A 225 4.22 17.32 2.30
C THR A 225 3.39 17.69 1.07
N ASN A 226 2.93 16.72 0.29
CA ASN A 226 2.06 16.98 -0.85
C ASN A 226 0.65 17.42 -0.47
N THR A 227 0.08 16.87 0.62
CA THR A 227 -1.20 17.33 1.16
C THR A 227 -1.11 18.80 1.57
N GLU A 228 -0.05 19.21 2.27
CA GLU A 228 0.16 20.62 2.64
C GLU A 228 0.23 21.54 1.42
N ARG A 229 0.97 21.13 0.38
CA ARG A 229 1.04 21.85 -0.89
C ARG A 229 -0.32 21.96 -1.56
N LEU A 230 -1.09 20.87 -1.59
CA LEU A 230 -2.43 20.83 -2.17
C LEU A 230 -3.42 21.73 -1.43
N LEU A 231 -3.35 21.75 -0.10
CA LEU A 231 -4.18 22.63 0.73
C LEU A 231 -3.89 24.11 0.46
N ALA A 232 -2.62 24.49 0.35
CA ALA A 232 -2.24 25.87 0.01
C ALA A 232 -2.73 26.28 -1.40
N VAL A 233 -2.65 25.35 -2.38
CA VAL A 233 -3.16 25.57 -3.73
C VAL A 233 -4.68 25.69 -3.74
N ARG A 234 -5.38 24.86 -2.96
CA ARG A 234 -6.83 24.92 -2.77
C ARG A 234 -7.27 26.25 -2.18
N GLU A 235 -6.62 26.72 -1.13
CA GLU A 235 -6.93 28.02 -0.51
C GLU A 235 -6.78 29.17 -1.50
N ARG A 236 -5.71 29.16 -2.31
CA ARG A 236 -5.53 30.14 -3.38
C ARG A 236 -6.62 30.03 -4.45
N ALA A 237 -6.90 28.83 -4.94
CA ALA A 237 -7.93 28.59 -5.95
C ALA A 237 -9.32 29.05 -5.46
N LEU A 238 -9.64 28.84 -4.18
CA LEU A 238 -10.86 29.35 -3.55
C LEU A 238 -10.91 30.88 -3.55
N SER A 239 -9.82 31.53 -3.11
CA SER A 239 -9.73 32.99 -3.07
C SER A 239 -9.87 33.60 -4.47
N ASP A 240 -9.15 33.05 -5.46
CA ASP A 240 -9.20 33.51 -6.85
C ASP A 240 -10.61 33.33 -7.44
N SER A 241 -11.24 32.17 -7.23
CA SER A 241 -12.59 31.90 -7.74
C SER A 241 -13.65 32.85 -7.18
N LEU A 242 -13.56 33.18 -5.88
CA LEU A 242 -14.46 34.16 -5.26
C LEU A 242 -14.23 35.56 -5.84
N ALA A 243 -12.97 35.95 -6.08
CA ALA A 243 -12.63 37.23 -6.71
C ALA A 243 -13.12 37.31 -8.16
N ASP A 244 -13.11 36.20 -8.89
CA ASP A 244 -13.62 36.05 -10.26
C ASP A 244 -15.17 35.97 -10.33
N GLY A 245 -15.86 36.07 -9.19
CA GLY A 245 -17.32 36.12 -9.12
C GLY A 245 -18.00 34.75 -9.21
N VAL A 246 -17.27 33.65 -8.99
CA VAL A 246 -17.88 32.31 -8.86
C VAL A 246 -18.81 32.31 -7.63
N PRO A 247 -20.08 31.90 -7.77
CA PRO A 247 -21.01 31.90 -6.65
C PRO A 247 -20.52 31.02 -5.50
N GLU A 248 -20.65 31.50 -4.25
CA GLU A 248 -20.21 30.77 -3.04
C GLU A 248 -20.77 29.34 -2.97
N ARG A 249 -22.00 29.12 -3.42
CA ARG A 249 -22.62 27.77 -3.49
C ARG A 249 -21.84 26.80 -4.39
N VAL A 250 -21.23 27.29 -5.46
CA VAL A 250 -20.43 26.49 -6.40
C VAL A 250 -19.07 26.18 -5.79
N VAL A 251 -18.47 27.15 -5.11
CA VAL A 251 -17.23 26.95 -4.34
C VAL A 251 -17.45 25.91 -3.23
N ALA A 252 -18.51 26.07 -2.43
CA ALA A 252 -18.88 25.15 -1.36
C ALA A 252 -19.11 23.71 -1.86
N ALA A 253 -19.69 23.55 -3.05
CA ALA A 253 -19.97 22.23 -3.64
C ALA A 253 -18.70 21.44 -4.02
N HIS A 254 -17.60 22.11 -4.34
CA HIS A 254 -16.37 21.44 -4.78
C HIS A 254 -15.43 21.11 -3.63
N ILE A 255 -15.40 21.95 -2.59
CA ILE A 255 -14.26 22.01 -1.67
C ILE A 255 -14.71 21.92 -0.20
N GLY A 256 -16.02 21.92 0.07
CA GLY A 256 -16.54 22.17 1.41
C GLY A 256 -16.26 23.62 1.84
N LEU A 257 -17.10 24.20 2.70
CA LEU A 257 -16.73 25.47 3.34
C LEU A 257 -15.76 25.18 4.49
N PRO A 258 -14.78 26.06 4.78
CA PRO A 258 -13.84 25.90 5.90
C PRO A 258 -14.50 25.60 7.25
N GLU A 259 -15.75 26.05 7.44
CA GLU A 259 -16.52 25.86 8.67
C GLU A 259 -17.18 24.47 8.78
N HIS A 260 -17.32 23.73 7.66
CA HIS A 260 -17.95 22.41 7.65
C HIS A 260 -16.94 21.26 7.71
N GLU A 261 -15.69 21.45 7.30
CA GLU A 261 -14.63 20.45 7.44
C GLU A 261 -14.19 20.24 8.91
N ARG A 262 -14.31 21.27 9.77
CA ARG A 262 -13.96 21.17 11.21
C ARG A 262 -14.97 20.37 12.04
N SER A 263 -16.21 20.21 11.56
CA SER A 263 -17.27 19.52 12.30
C SER A 263 -17.35 18.01 12.02
N ALA A 264 -16.76 17.54 10.91
CA ALA A 264 -16.82 16.12 10.54
C ALA A 264 -15.73 15.26 11.23
N ALA A 265 -14.72 15.87 11.84
CA ALA A 265 -13.65 15.16 12.54
C ALA A 265 -14.01 14.72 13.97
N HIS A 266 -15.08 15.28 14.57
CA HIS A 266 -15.47 15.01 15.96
C HIS A 266 -16.98 14.85 16.11
N CYS A 267 -17.53 13.77 15.54
CA CYS A 267 -18.79 13.21 16.03
C CYS A 267 -18.59 11.70 16.22
N PRO A 268 -18.42 11.20 17.46
CA PRO A 268 -18.58 9.78 17.71
C PRO A 268 -20.05 9.41 17.45
N ALA A 269 -20.25 8.32 16.71
CA ALA A 269 -21.54 7.64 16.64
C ALA A 269 -21.91 7.01 18.00
#